data_AF-A0A519LBT2-F1
#
_entry.id   AF-A0A519LBT2-F1
#
_cell.length_a   1.000
_cell.length_b   1.000
_cell.length_c   1.000
_cell.angle_alpha   90.00
_cell.angle_beta   90.00
_cell.angle_gamma   90.00
#
_symmetry.space_group_name_H-M   'P 1'
#
loop_
_entity.id
_entity.type
_entity.pdbx_description
1 polymer ?
#
loop_
_entity_poly.entity_id
_entity_poly.type
_entity_poly.pdbx_seq_one_letter_code
_entity_poly.pdbx_strand_id
1 'polypeptide(L)'
;MTNDAVRDLVWSAPARALTLMDPQFTSAGANHPGLYLHVINGRAGVIAAYVGKSEFTVRERQYEHFECYSKGAYDIRDDRGVLLHAGNRCGRRHGSHDAILIDQLHRTVIYSAPIPAGAGGSQLLEAMEGMLIKALKKRLPREAINMRPASQLYQAVQHLTLNHAGDPGPQAFFGARTVWDRKSRKIS
;
A
#
# COMPACT_ATOMS: atom_id res chain seq x y z
N MET A 1 -23.32 -13.65 12.78
CA MET A 1 -23.77 -13.17 11.46
C MET A 1 -23.20 -11.78 11.28
N THR A 2 -22.24 -11.58 10.38
CA THR A 2 -21.65 -10.25 10.16
C THR A 2 -22.17 -9.70 8.85
N ASN A 3 -22.98 -8.65 9.02
CA ASN A 3 -23.68 -7.84 8.03
C ASN A 3 -22.76 -7.34 6.92
N ASP A 4 -23.36 -7.16 5.75
CA ASP A 4 -22.87 -6.33 4.67
C ASP A 4 -22.21 -5.06 5.24
N ALA A 5 -20.90 -4.96 5.09
CA ALA A 5 -20.13 -3.84 5.61
C ALA A 5 -19.82 -2.89 4.46
N VAL A 6 -20.37 -1.69 4.51
CA VAL A 6 -19.90 -0.57 3.69
C VAL A 6 -18.92 0.24 4.54
N ARG A 7 -17.76 0.56 3.96
CA ARG A 7 -16.73 1.37 4.61
C ARG A 7 -16.22 2.42 3.63
N ASP A 8 -16.12 3.64 4.12
CA ASP A 8 -15.57 4.74 3.35
C ASP A 8 -14.06 4.86 3.64
N LEU A 9 -13.26 4.76 2.58
CA LEU A 9 -11.84 5.00 2.59
C LEU A 9 -11.57 6.37 2.00
N VAL A 10 -11.40 7.34 2.88
CA VAL A 10 -11.00 8.70 2.50
C VAL A 10 -9.48 8.75 2.41
N TRP A 11 -8.98 8.70 1.18
CA TRP A 11 -7.55 8.78 0.92
C TRP A 11 -7.05 10.21 1.09
N SER A 12 -6.02 10.35 1.91
CA SER A 12 -5.29 11.60 2.08
C SER A 12 -4.45 11.91 0.85
N ALA A 13 -4.09 13.18 0.69
CA ALA A 13 -3.18 13.64 -0.35
C ALA A 13 -1.86 12.84 -0.35
N PRO A 14 -1.22 12.66 -1.52
CA PRO A 14 0.01 11.92 -1.67
C PRO A 14 1.12 12.52 -0.80
N ALA A 15 1.80 11.65 -0.08
CA ALA A 15 2.94 12.02 0.72
C ALA A 15 4.21 11.46 0.09
N ARG A 16 5.02 12.32 -0.53
CA ARG A 16 6.22 11.89 -1.26
C ARG A 16 7.22 11.26 -0.28
N ALA A 17 7.34 9.93 -0.29
CA ALA A 17 7.94 9.10 0.75
C ALA A 17 7.80 9.70 2.17
N LEU A 18 6.53 9.90 2.55
CA LEU A 18 6.06 10.64 3.73
C LEU A 18 6.88 11.89 4.03
N THR A 19 6.84 12.73 3.00
CA THR A 19 7.63 13.93 2.75
C THR A 19 9.05 13.73 3.19
N LEU A 20 9.70 12.75 2.57
CA LEU A 20 11.03 12.23 2.88
C LEU A 20 11.26 12.16 4.38
N MET A 21 10.33 11.42 4.99
CA MET A 21 10.05 11.24 6.41
C MET A 21 11.31 11.34 7.28
N ASP A 22 11.61 12.55 7.71
CA ASP A 22 10.59 13.55 7.97
C ASP A 22 11.18 14.92 8.17
N PRO A 23 10.73 15.93 7.43
CA PRO A 23 10.97 17.28 7.90
C PRO A 23 9.83 17.89 8.73
N GLN A 24 8.87 17.11 9.27
CA GLN A 24 7.66 17.45 10.08
C GLN A 24 6.32 17.32 9.33
N PHE A 25 6.23 16.31 8.49
CA PHE A 25 5.10 15.91 7.68
C PHE A 25 3.74 15.91 8.39
N THR A 26 2.70 16.44 7.73
CA THR A 26 1.41 16.80 8.36
C THR A 26 0.15 16.14 7.77
N SER A 27 0.26 15.02 7.04
CA SER A 27 -0.96 14.32 6.63
C SER A 27 -1.66 13.69 7.83
N ALA A 28 -2.84 14.20 8.16
CA ALA A 28 -3.68 13.68 9.24
C ALA A 28 -3.90 12.16 9.11
N GLY A 29 -4.12 11.65 7.89
CA GLY A 29 -4.35 10.22 7.66
C GLY A 29 -3.17 9.31 8.02
N ALA A 30 -1.95 9.84 8.07
CA ALA A 30 -0.76 9.03 8.38
C ALA A 30 -0.54 8.82 9.89
N ASN A 31 -1.13 9.66 10.74
CA ASN A 31 -0.99 9.62 12.21
C ASN A 31 -2.06 8.75 12.90
N HIS A 32 -2.75 7.91 12.13
CA HIS A 32 -3.81 7.03 12.62
C HIS A 32 -3.62 5.60 12.10
N PRO A 33 -4.24 4.61 12.76
CA PRO A 33 -4.34 3.27 12.20
C PRO A 33 -5.04 3.32 10.85
N GLY A 34 -4.61 2.50 9.90
CA GLY A 34 -5.22 2.51 8.59
C GLY A 34 -4.48 1.75 7.52
N LEU A 35 -4.89 2.04 6.29
CA LEU A 35 -4.34 1.45 5.07
C LEU A 35 -3.41 2.45 4.39
N TYR A 36 -2.43 1.94 3.66
CA TYR A 36 -1.56 2.75 2.81
C TYR A 36 -1.24 2.06 1.49
N LEU A 37 -0.95 2.89 0.49
CA LEU A 37 -0.56 2.49 -0.86
C LEU A 37 0.77 3.16 -1.20
N HIS A 38 1.80 2.36 -1.52
CA HIS A 38 3.04 2.84 -2.13
C HIS A 38 2.88 2.86 -3.65
N VAL A 39 3.27 3.98 -4.24
CA VAL A 39 3.29 4.20 -5.67
C VAL A 39 4.69 4.63 -6.08
N ILE A 40 5.26 4.00 -7.11
CA ILE A 40 6.58 4.38 -7.65
C ILE A 40 6.36 5.11 -8.98
N ASN A 41 6.93 6.31 -9.08
CA ASN A 41 7.00 7.08 -10.32
C ASN A 41 8.29 6.72 -11.07
N GLY A 42 8.17 6.25 -12.30
CA GLY A 42 9.33 5.88 -13.11
C GLY A 42 9.14 6.13 -14.60
N ARG A 43 10.12 5.67 -15.38
CA ARG A 43 10.16 5.87 -16.84
C ARG A 43 9.10 5.06 -17.57
N ALA A 44 8.70 3.92 -17.01
CA ALA A 44 7.61 3.09 -17.54
C ALA A 44 6.22 3.61 -17.14
N GLY A 45 6.17 4.65 -16.30
CA GLY A 45 4.94 5.26 -15.79
C GLY A 45 4.84 5.17 -14.27
N VAL A 46 3.60 5.26 -13.79
CA VAL A 46 3.26 5.23 -12.37
C VAL A 46 2.74 3.85 -12.03
N ILE A 47 3.30 3.21 -11.00
CA ILE A 47 2.90 1.86 -10.59
C ILE A 47 2.55 1.81 -9.10
N ALA A 48 1.54 1.01 -8.75
CA ALA A 48 1.35 0.59 -7.36
C ALA A 48 2.38 -0.50 -7.03
N ALA A 49 3.21 -0.26 -6.02
CA ALA A 49 4.25 -1.21 -5.60
C ALA A 49 3.78 -2.05 -4.40
N TYR A 50 3.11 -1.42 -3.45
CA TYR A 50 2.77 -2.06 -2.18
C TYR A 50 1.43 -1.54 -1.65
N VAL A 51 0.63 -2.43 -1.06
CA VAL A 51 -0.49 -2.06 -0.20
C VAL A 51 -0.22 -2.67 1.17
N GLY A 52 -0.38 -1.84 2.19
CA GLY A 52 -0.14 -2.23 3.57
C GLY A 52 -1.19 -1.73 4.54
N LYS A 53 -1.09 -2.23 5.77
CA LYS A 53 -1.86 -1.78 6.93
C LYS A 53 -0.97 -1.37 8.09
N SER A 54 -1.52 -0.57 9.00
CA SER A 54 -0.97 -0.35 10.34
C SER A 54 -2.09 -0.33 11.38
N GLU A 55 -1.85 -1.02 12.51
CA GLU A 55 -2.74 -1.02 13.67
C GLU A 55 -2.44 0.13 14.65
N PHE A 56 -1.29 0.79 14.49
CA PHE A 56 -0.84 1.90 15.33
C PHE A 56 -0.94 3.21 14.55
N THR A 57 0.08 3.56 13.79
CA THR A 57 0.00 4.64 12.81
C THR A 57 0.64 4.22 11.50
N VAL A 58 0.12 4.72 10.38
CA VAL A 58 0.76 4.50 9.07
C VAL A 58 2.18 5.05 9.07
N ARG A 59 2.42 6.18 9.76
CA ARG A 59 3.73 6.83 9.92
C ARG A 59 4.76 5.90 10.56
N GLU A 60 4.49 5.37 11.76
CA GLU A 60 5.41 4.44 12.44
C GLU A 60 5.72 3.23 11.57
N ARG A 61 4.70 2.69 10.90
CA ARG A 61 4.88 1.55 10.01
C ARG A 61 5.81 1.87 8.83
N GLN A 62 5.80 3.10 8.34
CA GLN A 62 6.72 3.49 7.27
C GLN A 62 8.16 3.68 7.77
N TYR A 63 8.38 4.10 9.03
CA TYR A 63 9.72 4.11 9.62
C TYR A 63 10.30 2.71 9.74
N GLU A 64 9.49 1.73 10.16
CA GLU A 64 9.89 0.32 10.19
C GLU A 64 10.30 -0.18 8.80
N HIS A 65 9.51 0.13 7.77
CA HIS A 65 9.86 -0.22 6.39
C HIS A 65 11.19 0.41 5.97
N PHE A 66 11.42 1.68 6.29
CA PHE A 66 12.67 2.36 5.99
C PHE A 66 13.88 1.72 6.70
N GLU A 67 13.73 1.35 7.98
CA GLU A 67 14.78 0.65 8.72
C GLU A 67 15.08 -0.74 8.12
N CYS A 68 14.05 -1.47 7.68
CA CYS A 68 14.24 -2.72 6.96
C CYS A 68 14.97 -2.52 5.64
N TYR A 69 14.64 -1.48 4.87
CA TYR A 69 15.35 -1.16 3.64
C TYR A 69 16.82 -0.81 3.90
N SER A 70 17.12 0.07 4.87
CA SER A 70 18.50 0.51 5.16
C SER A 70 19.40 -0.61 5.69
N LYS A 71 18.82 -1.62 6.35
CA LYS A 71 19.53 -2.84 6.77
C LYS A 71 19.63 -3.90 5.67
N GLY A 72 19.14 -3.61 4.47
CA GLY A 72 19.11 -4.57 3.36
C GLY A 72 18.19 -5.77 3.61
N ALA A 73 17.19 -5.66 4.50
CA ALA A 73 16.27 -6.76 4.79
C ALA A 73 15.21 -6.98 3.68
N TYR A 74 14.98 -5.95 2.84
CA TYR A 74 14.01 -5.98 1.75
C TYR A 74 14.66 -5.92 0.38
N ASP A 75 14.03 -6.60 -0.57
CA ASP A 75 14.34 -6.44 -1.98
C ASP A 75 13.91 -5.06 -2.48
N ILE A 76 14.82 -4.36 -3.17
CA ILE A 76 14.51 -3.11 -3.85
C ILE A 76 14.45 -3.38 -5.34
N ARG A 77 13.38 -2.89 -5.97
CA ARG A 77 13.10 -3.10 -7.39
C ARG A 77 12.68 -1.78 -8.03
N ASP A 78 13.05 -1.57 -9.29
CA ASP A 78 12.66 -0.40 -10.07
C ASP A 78 11.18 -0.46 -10.48
N ASP A 79 10.71 0.52 -11.25
CA ASP A 79 9.35 0.61 -11.79
C ASP A 79 9.01 -0.45 -12.85
N ARG A 80 9.96 -1.32 -13.21
CA ARG A 80 9.80 -2.41 -14.18
C ARG A 80 9.84 -3.79 -13.52
N GLY A 81 10.05 -3.85 -12.21
CA GLY A 81 10.15 -5.11 -11.45
C GLY A 81 11.56 -5.67 -11.40
N VAL A 82 12.54 -4.97 -11.99
CA VAL A 82 13.93 -5.40 -12.03
C VAL A 82 14.53 -5.23 -10.65
N LEU A 83 15.17 -6.29 -10.17
CA LEU A 83 15.83 -6.33 -8.87
C LEU A 83 17.09 -5.44 -8.89
N LEU A 84 17.06 -4.37 -8.10
CA LEU A 84 18.17 -3.44 -7.91
C LEU A 84 19.09 -3.90 -6.78
N HIS A 85 18.48 -4.44 -5.71
CA HIS A 85 19.16 -4.88 -4.50
C HIS A 85 18.39 -6.05 -3.86
N ALA A 86 19.12 -7.05 -3.37
CA ALA A 86 18.57 -8.28 -2.80
C ALA A 86 19.31 -8.67 -1.52
N GLY A 87 18.69 -8.49 -0.35
CA GLY A 87 19.41 -8.75 0.90
C GLY A 87 20.67 -7.87 1.01
N ASN A 88 21.74 -8.35 1.66
CA ASN A 88 23.05 -7.67 1.66
C ASN A 88 23.82 -7.71 0.33
N ARG A 89 23.17 -7.90 -0.83
CA ARG A 89 23.82 -7.99 -2.14
C ARG A 89 23.27 -6.93 -3.10
N CYS A 90 24.14 -5.99 -3.48
CA CYS A 90 23.82 -5.03 -4.52
C CYS A 90 23.95 -5.69 -5.91
N GLY A 91 22.99 -5.39 -6.80
CA GLY A 91 23.17 -5.70 -8.21
C GLY A 91 24.39 -4.92 -8.74
N ARG A 92 25.29 -5.59 -9.47
CA ARG A 92 26.55 -5.01 -9.99
C ARG A 92 26.36 -3.73 -10.84
N ARG A 93 25.13 -3.39 -11.23
CA ARG A 93 24.79 -2.29 -12.14
C ARG A 93 24.22 -1.03 -11.47
N HIS A 94 23.90 -1.04 -10.18
CA HIS A 94 23.03 -0.02 -9.58
C HIS A 94 23.67 0.91 -8.54
N GLY A 95 25.00 0.86 -8.35
CA GLY A 95 25.69 1.72 -7.38
C GLY A 95 25.70 1.16 -5.96
N SER A 96 26.00 2.01 -4.96
CA SER A 96 25.95 1.63 -3.55
C SER A 96 24.50 1.45 -3.06
N HIS A 97 24.30 0.66 -2.00
CA HIS A 97 22.98 0.46 -1.39
C HIS A 97 22.27 1.78 -1.07
N ASP A 98 22.99 2.73 -0.46
CA ASP A 98 22.46 4.04 -0.09
C ASP A 98 21.97 4.82 -1.30
N ALA A 99 22.71 4.79 -2.42
CA ALA A 99 22.30 5.48 -3.64
C ALA A 99 20.99 4.89 -4.21
N ILE A 100 20.83 3.57 -4.15
CA ILE A 100 19.60 2.87 -4.58
C ILE A 100 18.43 3.25 -3.67
N LEU A 101 18.63 3.26 -2.35
CA LEU A 101 17.60 3.59 -1.40
C LEU A 101 17.13 5.05 -1.54
N ILE A 102 18.09 5.98 -1.71
CA ILE A 102 17.81 7.39 -1.96
C ILE A 102 16.99 7.56 -3.24
N ASP A 103 17.37 6.94 -4.36
CA ASP A 103 16.58 7.00 -5.61
C ASP A 103 15.16 6.48 -5.40
N GLN A 104 15.02 5.33 -4.73
CA GLN A 104 13.73 4.72 -4.47
C GLN A 104 12.81 5.62 -3.65
N LEU A 105 13.34 6.27 -2.60
CA LEU A 105 12.58 7.21 -1.78
C LEU A 105 12.08 8.40 -2.59
N HIS A 106 12.92 9.00 -3.43
CA HIS A 106 12.54 10.15 -4.28
C HIS A 106 11.41 9.82 -5.26
N ARG A 107 11.35 8.57 -5.68
CA ARG A 107 10.39 8.05 -6.65
C ARG A 107 9.10 7.53 -6.00
N THR A 108 9.12 7.28 -4.69
CA THR A 108 7.98 6.69 -3.97
C THR A 108 7.02 7.75 -3.46
N VAL A 109 5.74 7.50 -3.61
CA VAL A 109 4.62 8.29 -3.10
C VAL A 109 3.75 7.38 -2.23
N ILE A 110 3.35 7.88 -1.06
CA ILE A 110 2.56 7.12 -0.09
C ILE A 110 1.20 7.80 0.08
N TYR A 111 0.14 7.07 -0.24
CA TYR A 111 -1.24 7.46 0.09
C TYR A 111 -1.66 6.74 1.36
N SER A 112 -2.46 7.40 2.21
CA SER A 112 -2.96 6.82 3.46
C SER A 112 -4.46 7.05 3.60
N ALA A 113 -5.17 6.06 4.14
CA ALA A 113 -6.58 6.16 4.48
C ALA A 113 -6.76 5.70 5.94
N PRO A 114 -7.08 6.61 6.87
CA PRO A 114 -7.31 6.23 8.27
C PRO A 114 -8.59 5.40 8.36
N ILE A 115 -8.61 4.42 9.27
CA ILE A 115 -9.83 3.72 9.61
C ILE A 115 -10.47 4.41 10.83
N PRO A 116 -11.78 4.72 10.80
CA PRO A 116 -12.48 5.32 11.93
C PRO A 116 -12.33 4.50 13.22
N ALA A 117 -12.17 5.20 14.35
CA ALA A 117 -12.13 4.56 15.66
C ALA A 117 -13.40 3.71 15.90
N GLY A 118 -13.23 2.52 16.49
CA GLY A 118 -14.33 1.61 16.79
C GLY A 118 -14.77 0.70 15.62
N ALA A 119 -14.18 0.83 14.42
CA ALA A 119 -14.31 -0.17 13.37
C ALA A 119 -13.52 -1.42 13.78
N GLY A 120 -14.22 -2.40 14.36
CA GLY A 120 -13.65 -3.53 15.09
C GLY A 120 -12.44 -4.23 14.44
N GLY A 121 -11.38 -4.34 15.24
CA GLY A 121 -10.37 -5.41 15.22
C GLY A 121 -9.39 -5.46 14.04
N SER A 122 -8.16 -5.86 14.35
CA SER A 122 -7.09 -6.24 13.40
C SER A 122 -7.60 -7.05 12.19
N GLN A 123 -8.59 -7.93 12.40
CA GLN A 123 -9.17 -8.77 11.35
C GLN A 123 -9.89 -8.00 10.22
N LEU A 124 -10.61 -6.92 10.53
CA LEU A 124 -11.28 -6.12 9.50
C LEU A 124 -10.25 -5.39 8.65
N LEU A 125 -9.24 -4.80 9.29
CA LEU A 125 -8.14 -4.13 8.60
C LEU A 125 -7.38 -5.12 7.68
N GLU A 126 -7.16 -6.36 8.13
CA GLU A 126 -6.58 -7.42 7.30
C GLU A 126 -7.45 -7.81 6.10
N ALA A 127 -8.76 -7.90 6.30
CA ALA A 127 -9.71 -8.16 5.23
C ALA A 127 -9.67 -7.03 4.18
N MET A 128 -9.73 -5.77 4.61
CA MET A 128 -9.71 -4.61 3.73
C MET A 128 -8.41 -4.55 2.91
N GLU A 129 -7.26 -4.73 3.57
CA GLU A 129 -5.96 -4.79 2.92
C GLU A 129 -5.84 -5.94 1.92
N GLY A 130 -6.26 -7.15 2.31
CA GLY A 130 -6.27 -8.32 1.42
C GLY A 130 -7.14 -8.10 0.19
N MET A 131 -8.29 -7.45 0.36
CA MET A 131 -9.19 -7.11 -0.73
C MET A 131 -8.54 -6.12 -1.71
N LEU A 132 -7.90 -5.06 -1.21
CA LEU A 132 -7.21 -4.07 -2.06
C LEU A 132 -6.04 -4.66 -2.83
N ILE A 133 -5.21 -5.51 -2.19
CA ILE A 133 -4.13 -6.23 -2.88
C ILE A 133 -4.71 -7.06 -4.03
N LYS A 134 -5.79 -7.80 -3.77
CA LYS A 134 -6.42 -8.66 -4.77
C LYS A 134 -7.08 -7.85 -5.90
N ALA A 135 -7.67 -6.70 -5.59
CA ALA A 135 -8.22 -5.78 -6.58
C ALA A 135 -7.13 -5.26 -7.54
N LEU A 136 -6.01 -4.80 -6.99
CA LEU A 136 -4.88 -4.30 -7.79
C LEU A 136 -4.26 -5.38 -8.67
N LYS A 137 -4.06 -6.59 -8.13
CA LYS A 137 -3.50 -7.71 -8.91
C LYS A 137 -4.32 -8.05 -10.15
N LYS A 138 -5.64 -7.78 -10.16
CA LYS A 138 -6.48 -7.98 -11.35
C LYS A 138 -6.30 -6.89 -12.41
N ARG A 139 -5.93 -5.67 -12.00
CA ARG A 139 -5.90 -4.49 -12.86
C ARG A 139 -4.49 -4.16 -13.37
N LEU A 140 -3.45 -4.68 -12.74
CA LEU A 140 -2.07 -4.38 -13.10
C LEU A 140 -1.52 -5.36 -14.14
N PRO A 141 -0.91 -4.87 -15.24
CA PRO A 141 -0.51 -5.69 -16.39
C PRO A 141 0.75 -6.55 -16.15
N ARG A 142 1.47 -6.35 -15.06
CA ARG A 142 2.58 -7.17 -14.54
C ARG A 142 2.71 -6.86 -13.04
N GLU A 143 2.91 -7.90 -12.24
CA GLU A 143 2.70 -7.90 -10.79
C GLU A 143 3.38 -6.72 -10.09
N ALA A 144 2.60 -6.00 -9.28
CA ALA A 144 3.08 -4.94 -8.41
C ALA A 144 4.28 -5.41 -7.59
N ILE A 145 5.23 -4.50 -7.53
CA ILE A 145 6.61 -4.77 -7.19
C ILE A 145 6.70 -4.76 -5.67
N ASN A 146 6.74 -5.94 -5.06
CA ASN A 146 6.74 -6.19 -3.61
C ASN A 146 5.37 -6.35 -2.94
N MET A 147 4.30 -6.59 -3.70
CA MET A 147 3.02 -6.93 -3.07
C MET A 147 3.08 -8.24 -2.29
N ARG A 148 2.75 -8.16 -1.00
CA ARG A 148 2.50 -9.35 -0.18
C ARG A 148 1.37 -10.22 -0.75
N PRO A 149 1.29 -11.52 -0.38
CA PRO A 149 0.13 -12.35 -0.67
C PRO A 149 -1.15 -11.70 -0.13
N ALA A 150 -2.25 -11.78 -0.89
CA ALA A 150 -3.54 -11.28 -0.42
C ALA A 150 -4.02 -12.14 0.76
N SER A 151 -4.38 -11.50 1.88
CA SER A 151 -4.99 -12.18 3.03
C SER A 151 -6.32 -12.81 2.61
N GLN A 152 -6.62 -14.06 3.02
CA GLN A 152 -7.90 -14.70 2.72
C GLN A 152 -9.03 -14.26 3.66
N LEU A 153 -8.75 -13.43 4.66
CA LEU A 153 -9.75 -13.03 5.66
C LEU A 153 -10.92 -12.23 5.09
N TYR A 154 -10.76 -11.55 3.94
CA TYR A 154 -11.90 -10.94 3.25
C TYR A 154 -12.95 -11.98 2.80
N GLN A 155 -12.61 -13.26 2.69
CA GLN A 155 -13.59 -14.30 2.34
C GLN A 155 -14.47 -14.70 3.53
N ALA A 156 -14.11 -14.30 4.75
CA ALA A 156 -14.93 -14.54 5.93
C ALA A 156 -16.21 -13.67 5.97
N VAL A 157 -16.22 -12.54 5.26
CA VAL A 157 -17.38 -11.64 5.16
C VAL A 157 -18.25 -12.00 3.95
N GLN A 158 -19.58 -11.84 4.09
CA GLN A 158 -20.54 -12.12 3.01
C GLN A 158 -20.44 -11.09 1.89
N HIS A 159 -20.40 -9.81 2.28
CA HIS A 159 -20.28 -8.68 1.37
C HIS A 159 -19.49 -7.57 2.08
N LEU A 160 -18.50 -7.03 1.38
CA LEU A 160 -17.73 -5.87 1.83
C LEU A 160 -17.60 -4.89 0.66
N THR A 161 -18.02 -3.65 0.87
CA THR A 161 -17.83 -2.55 -0.07
C THR A 161 -16.90 -1.52 0.54
N LEU A 162 -15.83 -1.20 -0.18
CA LEU A 162 -14.95 -0.08 0.12
C LEU A 162 -15.22 1.04 -0.88
N ASN A 163 -15.75 2.15 -0.42
CA ASN A 163 -15.88 3.36 -1.23
C ASN A 163 -14.57 4.14 -1.15
N HIS A 164 -14.03 4.54 -2.29
CA HIS A 164 -12.80 5.32 -2.37
C HIS A 164 -13.13 6.77 -2.62
N ALA A 165 -12.76 7.64 -1.67
CA ALA A 165 -12.93 9.08 -1.75
C ALA A 165 -11.60 9.79 -1.44
N GLY A 166 -11.59 11.12 -1.52
CA GLY A 166 -10.38 11.91 -1.31
C GLY A 166 -9.52 11.95 -2.56
N ASP A 167 -8.23 11.66 -2.43
CA ASP A 167 -7.27 11.81 -3.52
C ASP A 167 -7.59 10.94 -4.77
N PRO A 168 -7.47 11.48 -6.00
CA PRO A 168 -7.77 10.73 -7.22
C PRO A 168 -6.74 9.64 -7.57
N GLY A 169 -5.52 9.69 -7.03
CA GLY A 169 -4.46 8.72 -7.29
C GLY A 169 -4.90 7.28 -6.95
N PRO A 170 -5.29 6.99 -5.70
CA PRO A 170 -5.84 5.70 -5.33
C PRO A 170 -7.09 5.31 -6.13
N GLN A 171 -7.96 6.26 -6.50
CA GLN A 171 -9.13 5.98 -7.34
C GLN A 171 -8.73 5.55 -8.77
N ALA A 172 -7.63 6.05 -9.32
CA ALA A 172 -7.12 5.57 -10.61
C ALA A 172 -6.71 4.09 -10.55
N PHE A 173 -6.26 3.62 -9.38
CA PHE A 173 -5.87 2.22 -9.18
C PHE A 173 -7.04 1.31 -8.78
N PHE A 174 -7.87 1.75 -7.84
CA PHE A 174 -8.95 0.95 -7.24
C PHE A 174 -10.34 1.25 -7.82
N GLY A 175 -10.49 2.31 -8.61
CA GLY A 175 -11.79 2.85 -9.01
C GLY A 175 -12.47 3.61 -7.86
N ALA A 176 -13.69 4.08 -8.09
CA ALA A 176 -14.49 4.74 -7.05
C ALA A 176 -14.94 3.78 -5.93
N ARG A 177 -14.96 2.46 -6.20
CA ARG A 177 -15.30 1.43 -5.22
C ARG A 177 -14.57 0.13 -5.52
N THR A 178 -14.27 -0.61 -4.45
CA THR A 178 -13.85 -2.01 -4.50
C THR A 178 -14.87 -2.84 -3.74
N VAL A 179 -15.46 -3.85 -4.38
CA VAL A 179 -16.54 -4.66 -3.82
C VAL A 179 -16.12 -6.12 -3.78
N TRP A 180 -16.24 -6.76 -2.62
CA TRP A 180 -16.19 -8.21 -2.45
C TRP A 180 -17.58 -8.78 -2.24
N ASP A 181 -17.94 -9.77 -3.05
CA ASP A 181 -19.17 -10.55 -2.90
C ASP A 181 -18.80 -12.04 -2.78
N ARG A 182 -19.20 -12.66 -1.66
CA ARG A 182 -18.85 -14.06 -1.35
C ARG A 182 -19.53 -15.06 -2.28
N LYS A 183 -20.75 -14.78 -2.73
CA LYS A 183 -21.52 -15.68 -3.60
C LYS A 183 -20.83 -15.86 -4.95
N SER A 184 -20.38 -14.75 -5.52
CA SER A 184 -19.65 -14.71 -6.79
C SER A 184 -18.16 -15.03 -6.62
N ARG A 185 -17.64 -14.96 -5.40
CA ARG A 185 -16.20 -15.06 -5.06
C ARG A 185 -15.35 -14.07 -5.87
N LYS A 186 -15.93 -12.93 -6.23
CA LYS A 186 -15.28 -11.91 -7.07
C LYS A 186 -15.04 -10.64 -6.28
N ILE A 187 -13.95 -9.98 -6.67
CA ILE A 187 -13.67 -8.59 -6.35
C ILE A 187 -13.83 -7.79 -7.63
N SER A 188 -14.60 -6.70 -7.57
CA SER A 188 -14.86 -5.75 -8.67
C SER A 188 -14.46 -4.34 -8.28
#